data_AF-A0A537SF52-F1
#
_entry.id   AF-A0A537SF52-F1
#
_cell.length_a   1.000
_cell.length_b   1.000
_cell.length_c   1.000
_cell.angle_alpha   90.00
_cell.angle_beta   90.00
_cell.angle_gamma   90.00
#
_symmetry.space_group_name_H-M   'P 1'
#
loop_
_entity.id
_entity.type
_entity.pdbx_description
1 polymer ?
#
loop_
_entity_poly.entity_id
_entity_poly.type
_entity_poly.pdbx_seq_one_letter_code
_entity_poly.pdbx_strand_id
1 'polypeptide(L)'
;MSALAAASEAEFKAAYAAAEAANKEAGSLRNQWTTTTAALAAAKKAADAGDFDQAVASSREAEALAKASIFQATSEKEAWKAIEIR
;
A
#
# COMPACT_ATOMS: atom_id res chain seq x y z
N MET A 1 24.42 16.45 -7.46
CA MET A 1 23.43 17.00 -6.50
C MET A 1 22.07 16.65 -7.08
N SER A 2 21.50 15.50 -6.73
CA SER A 2 20.15 15.15 -7.20
C SER A 2 19.17 16.04 -6.45
N ALA A 3 18.67 17.07 -7.12
CA ALA A 3 17.42 17.68 -6.70
C ALA A 3 16.38 16.57 -6.71
N LEU A 4 15.94 16.12 -5.53
CA LEU A 4 14.65 15.43 -5.45
C LEU A 4 13.65 16.46 -5.98
N ALA A 5 13.22 16.29 -7.22
CA ALA A 5 12.10 17.05 -7.73
C ALA A 5 10.94 16.80 -6.76
N ALA A 6 10.28 17.87 -6.32
CA ALA A 6 9.04 17.75 -5.57
C ALA A 6 8.14 16.78 -6.34
N ALA A 7 7.59 15.80 -5.63
CA ALA A 7 6.79 14.76 -6.27
C ALA A 7 5.70 15.41 -7.12
N SER A 8 5.55 14.95 -8.36
CA SER A 8 4.49 15.46 -9.23
C SER A 8 3.14 14.80 -8.93
N GLU A 9 2.06 15.44 -9.36
CA GLU A 9 0.72 14.82 -9.37
C GLU A 9 0.73 13.48 -10.14
N ALA A 10 1.56 13.36 -11.17
CA ALA A 10 1.71 12.13 -11.94
C ALA A 10 2.35 11.01 -11.10
N GLU A 11 3.38 11.33 -10.31
CA GLU A 11 3.99 10.39 -9.36
C GLU A 11 3.02 9.96 -8.27
N PHE A 12 2.25 10.91 -7.73
CA PHE A 12 1.16 10.58 -6.81
C PHE A 12 0.16 9.61 -7.44
N LYS A 13 -0.36 9.92 -8.63
CA LYS A 13 -1.33 9.04 -9.33
C LYS A 13 -0.78 7.65 -9.56
N ALA A 14 0.49 7.53 -9.95
CA ALA A 14 1.14 6.24 -10.15
C ALA A 14 1.29 5.45 -8.84
N ALA A 15 1.80 6.10 -7.78
CA ALA A 15 1.96 5.48 -6.46
C ALA A 15 0.60 5.09 -5.84
N TYR A 16 -0.38 5.96 -5.94
CA TYR A 16 -1.74 5.72 -5.44
C TYR A 16 -2.42 4.58 -6.17
N ALA A 17 -2.28 4.49 -7.51
CA ALA A 17 -2.83 3.38 -8.29
C ALA A 17 -2.18 2.03 -7.91
N ALA A 18 -0.85 2.01 -7.69
CA ALA A 18 -0.15 0.81 -7.22
C ALA A 18 -0.63 0.37 -5.83
N ALA A 19 -0.79 1.34 -4.91
CA ALA A 19 -1.30 1.10 -3.57
C ALA A 19 -2.75 0.61 -3.58
N GLU A 20 -3.63 1.20 -4.39
CA GLU A 20 -5.02 0.73 -4.56
C GLU A 20 -5.09 -0.68 -5.14
N ALA A 21 -4.26 -1.01 -6.13
CA ALA A 21 -4.22 -2.35 -6.71
C ALA A 21 -3.83 -3.39 -5.66
N ALA A 22 -2.77 -3.13 -4.89
CA ALA A 22 -2.35 -4.01 -3.81
C ALA A 22 -3.42 -4.10 -2.69
N ASN A 23 -4.07 -2.99 -2.34
CA ASN A 23 -5.14 -3.00 -1.33
C ASN A 23 -6.37 -3.81 -1.77
N LYS A 24 -6.72 -3.78 -3.07
CA LYS A 24 -7.78 -4.62 -3.65
C LYS A 24 -7.42 -6.11 -3.64
N GLU A 25 -6.17 -6.43 -3.92
CA GLU A 25 -5.67 -7.81 -3.83
C GLU A 25 -5.70 -8.31 -2.37
N ALA A 26 -5.24 -7.51 -1.41
CA ALA A 26 -5.37 -7.79 0.02
C ALA A 26 -6.84 -8.01 0.44
N GLY A 27 -7.76 -7.22 -0.10
CA GLY A 27 -9.21 -7.39 0.06
C GLY A 27 -9.75 -8.70 -0.50
N SER A 28 -9.24 -9.14 -1.65
CA SER A 28 -9.59 -10.44 -2.25
C SER A 28 -9.14 -11.61 -1.37
N LEU A 29 -8.05 -11.43 -0.62
CA LEU A 29 -7.55 -12.37 0.39
C LEU A 29 -8.23 -12.24 1.76
N ARG A 30 -9.21 -11.34 1.90
CA ARG A 30 -9.87 -10.96 3.17
C ARG A 30 -8.89 -10.50 4.27
N ASN A 31 -7.72 -10.01 3.88
CA ASN A 31 -6.72 -9.52 4.81
C ASN A 31 -6.51 -8.00 4.68
N GLN A 32 -7.49 -7.28 4.14
CA GLN A 32 -7.38 -5.83 3.97
C GLN A 32 -7.21 -5.14 5.32
N TRP A 33 -6.06 -4.48 5.51
CA TRP A 33 -5.82 -3.76 6.76
C TRP A 33 -6.48 -2.38 6.73
N THR A 34 -7.05 -2.01 7.87
CA THR A 34 -7.64 -0.68 8.07
C THR A 34 -6.59 0.43 7.99
N THR A 35 -5.34 0.13 8.41
CA THR A 35 -4.20 1.05 8.32
C THR A 35 -3.82 1.37 6.88
N THR A 36 -3.83 0.39 5.98
CA THR A 36 -3.64 0.60 4.53
C THR A 36 -4.70 1.55 3.96
N THR A 37 -5.95 1.36 4.37
CA THR A 37 -7.06 2.21 3.92
C THR A 37 -6.95 3.64 4.46
N ALA A 38 -6.50 3.79 5.72
CA ALA A 38 -6.22 5.08 6.32
C ALA A 38 -5.06 5.81 5.60
N ALA A 39 -4.00 5.09 5.22
CA ALA A 39 -2.87 5.65 4.46
C ALA A 39 -3.29 6.10 3.05
N LEU A 40 -4.16 5.36 2.35
CA LEU A 40 -4.76 5.81 1.08
C LEU A 40 -5.61 7.08 1.26
N ALA A 41 -6.41 7.14 2.32
CA ALA A 41 -7.21 8.33 2.62
C ALA A 41 -6.32 9.55 2.92
N ALA A 42 -5.22 9.36 3.68
CA ALA A 42 -4.24 10.39 3.96
C ALA A 42 -3.52 10.85 2.68
N ALA A 43 -3.15 9.92 1.80
CA ALA A 43 -2.54 10.21 0.51
C ALA A 43 -3.45 11.09 -0.36
N LYS A 44 -4.73 10.73 -0.44
CA LYS A 44 -5.73 11.52 -1.18
C LYS A 44 -5.88 12.92 -0.60
N LYS A 45 -5.99 13.04 0.73
CA LYS A 45 -6.11 14.33 1.42
C LYS A 45 -4.88 15.23 1.20
N ALA A 46 -3.68 14.65 1.20
CA ALA A 46 -2.45 15.38 0.90
C ALA A 46 -2.42 15.86 -0.55
N ALA A 47 -2.79 15.01 -1.51
CA ALA A 47 -2.92 15.40 -2.91
C ALA A 47 -3.97 16.50 -3.14
N ASP A 48 -5.11 16.43 -2.46
CA ASP A 48 -6.16 17.45 -2.51
C ASP A 48 -5.67 18.80 -1.94
N ALA A 49 -4.70 18.79 -1.02
CA ALA A 49 -4.02 19.97 -0.49
C ALA A 49 -2.84 20.46 -1.35
N GLY A 50 -2.51 19.76 -2.44
CA GLY A 50 -1.35 20.03 -3.29
C GLY A 50 -0.01 19.57 -2.70
N ASP A 51 -0.02 18.85 -1.57
CA ASP A 51 1.16 18.25 -0.95
C ASP A 51 1.43 16.87 -1.55
N PHE A 52 1.99 16.88 -2.76
CA PHE A 52 2.26 15.67 -3.51
C PHE A 52 3.40 14.83 -2.91
N ASP A 53 4.33 15.45 -2.18
CA ASP A 53 5.40 14.74 -1.47
C ASP A 53 4.81 13.85 -0.36
N GLN A 54 3.95 14.42 0.48
CA GLN A 54 3.20 13.69 1.51
C GLN A 54 2.25 12.67 0.87
N ALA A 55 1.63 13.00 -0.27
CA ALA A 55 0.73 12.10 -0.98
C ALA A 55 1.46 10.86 -1.53
N VAL A 56 2.63 11.04 -2.13
CA VAL A 56 3.47 9.93 -2.61
C VAL A 56 3.98 9.10 -1.44
N ALA A 57 4.46 9.73 -0.36
CA ALA A 57 4.92 9.02 0.82
C ALA A 57 3.83 8.12 1.42
N SER A 58 2.62 8.68 1.62
CA SER A 58 1.47 7.95 2.14
C SER A 58 1.00 6.84 1.20
N SER A 59 1.07 7.08 -0.12
CA SER A 59 0.73 6.05 -1.12
C SER A 59 1.72 4.88 -1.08
N ARG A 60 3.03 5.16 -0.98
CA ARG A 60 4.07 4.12 -0.88
C ARG A 60 3.94 3.33 0.42
N GLU A 61 3.61 4.00 1.53
CA GLU A 61 3.33 3.33 2.79
C GLU A 61 2.13 2.39 2.67
N ALA A 62 1.02 2.86 2.06
CA ALA A 62 -0.13 2.02 1.79
C ALA A 62 0.22 0.80 0.91
N GLU A 63 1.02 0.98 -0.14
CA GLU A 63 1.49 -0.13 -0.98
C GLU A 63 2.30 -1.16 -0.18
N ALA A 64 3.23 -0.71 0.66
CA ALA A 64 4.03 -1.59 1.51
C ALA A 64 3.17 -2.36 2.52
N LEU A 65 2.22 -1.69 3.17
CA LEU A 65 1.28 -2.32 4.11
C LEU A 65 0.38 -3.34 3.40
N ALA A 66 -0.14 -3.01 2.21
CA ALA A 66 -0.95 -3.93 1.41
C ALA A 66 -0.16 -5.19 1.02
N LYS A 67 1.09 -5.02 0.54
CA LYS A 67 1.97 -6.16 0.22
C LYS A 67 2.31 -7.00 1.44
N ALA A 68 2.57 -6.37 2.59
CA ALA A 68 2.81 -7.08 3.85
C ALA A 68 1.58 -7.90 4.27
N SER A 69 0.39 -7.33 4.14
CA SER A 69 -0.87 -8.03 4.38
C SER A 69 -1.06 -9.23 3.44
N ILE A 70 -0.84 -9.06 2.13
CA ILE A 70 -0.92 -10.16 1.15
C ILE A 70 0.06 -11.27 1.51
N PHE A 71 1.30 -10.90 1.86
CA PHE A 71 2.32 -11.86 2.27
C PHE A 71 1.88 -12.60 3.54
N GLN A 72 1.39 -11.91 4.56
CA GLN A 72 0.89 -12.56 5.78
C GLN A 72 -0.22 -13.56 5.46
N ALA A 73 -1.25 -13.15 4.72
CA ALA A 73 -2.36 -14.03 4.36
C ALA A 73 -1.93 -15.25 3.56
N THR A 74 -0.90 -15.10 2.71
CA THR A 74 -0.35 -16.19 1.90
C THR A 74 0.53 -17.12 2.73
N SER A 75 1.39 -16.56 3.61
CA SER A 75 2.22 -17.35 4.51
C SER A 75 1.40 -18.13 5.53
N GLU A 76 0.33 -17.54 6.09
CA GLU A 76 -0.61 -18.26 6.97
C GLU A 76 -1.30 -19.43 6.23
N LYS A 77 -1.61 -19.24 4.94
CA LYS A 77 -2.15 -20.30 4.06
C LYS A 77 -1.15 -21.38 3.67
N GLU A 78 0.15 -21.18 3.82
CA GLU A 78 1.13 -22.25 3.57
C GLU A 78 1.65 -22.85 4.88
N ALA A 79 1.59 -22.09 5.98
CA ALA A 79 2.02 -22.52 7.31
C ALA A 79 1.22 -23.73 7.83
N TRP A 80 -0.08 -23.86 7.52
CA TRP A 80 -0.84 -25.05 7.93
C TRP A 80 -0.34 -26.34 7.27
N LYS A 81 0.11 -26.28 6.01
CA LYS A 81 0.68 -27.45 5.31
C LYS A 81 2.00 -27.89 5.94
N ALA A 82 2.78 -26.95 6.47
CA ALA A 82 4.03 -27.25 7.16
C ALA A 82 3.81 -27.89 8.56
N ILE A 83 2.63 -27.71 9.16
CA ILE A 83 2.29 -28.29 10.47
C ILE A 83 1.82 -29.75 10.34
N GLU A 84 1.20 -30.15 9.22
CA GLU A 84 0.80 -31.53 8.95
C GLU A 84 1.98 -32.48 8.63
N ILE A 85 3.16 -31.93 8.34
CA ILE A 85 4.41 -32.70 8.21
C ILE A 85 5.18 -32.62 9.54
N ARG A 86 4.64 -33.22 10.60
CA ARG A 86 5.42 -33.47 11.82
C ARG A 86 4.95 -34.71 12.57
#